data_AF-A0A6J5DN36-F1
#
_entry.id   AF-A0A6J5DN36-F1
#
_cell.length_a   1.000
_cell.length_b   1.000
_cell.length_c   1.000
_cell.angle_alpha   90.00
_cell.angle_beta   90.00
_cell.angle_gamma   90.00
#
_symmetry.space_group_name_H-M   'P 1'
#
loop_
_entity.id
_entity.type
_entity.pdbx_description
1 polymer ?
#
loop_
_entity_poly.entity_id
_entity_poly.type
_entity_poly.pdbx_seq_one_letter_code
_entity_poly.pdbx_strand_id
1 'polypeptide(L)'
;MAITNNTNHQDSWFRRNDWARPLIASLLVILAPMVAATLADGIVFTIPSWVNVVASVGGCVGLFLGALKARLTDTLSAKLFCAVGVIFGYVLAIWQIIQILKH
;
A
#
# COMPACT_ATOMS: atom_id res chain seq x y z
N MET A 1 -10.90 -7.28 -47.36
CA MET A 1 -11.52 -7.17 -46.02
C MET A 1 -10.39 -6.97 -45.02
N ALA A 2 -10.08 -5.73 -44.68
CA ALA A 2 -9.00 -5.44 -43.74
C ALA A 2 -9.53 -5.72 -42.32
N ILE A 3 -8.97 -6.74 -41.67
CA ILE A 3 -9.19 -6.97 -40.25
C ILE A 3 -8.43 -5.84 -39.54
N THR A 4 -9.13 -4.75 -39.21
CA THR A 4 -8.63 -3.75 -38.27
C THR A 4 -8.53 -4.44 -36.93
N ASN A 5 -7.33 -4.95 -36.59
CA ASN A 5 -7.00 -5.34 -35.24
C ASN A 5 -7.20 -4.12 -34.36
N ASN A 6 -8.35 -4.06 -33.68
CA ASN A 6 -8.58 -3.15 -32.58
C ASN A 6 -7.60 -3.53 -31.47
N THR A 7 -6.36 -3.06 -31.58
CA THR A 7 -5.46 -2.91 -30.43
C THR A 7 -5.99 -1.76 -29.59
N ASN A 8 -7.22 -1.93 -29.09
CA ASN A 8 -7.62 -1.33 -27.84
C ASN A 8 -6.65 -1.92 -26.82
N HIS A 9 -5.45 -1.33 -26.73
CA HIS A 9 -4.72 -1.27 -25.50
C HIS A 9 -5.77 -0.77 -24.52
N GLN A 10 -6.37 -1.69 -23.78
CA GLN A 10 -7.26 -1.35 -22.69
C GLN A 10 -6.44 -0.39 -21.85
N ASP A 11 -6.78 0.89 -21.96
CA ASP A 11 -6.26 1.95 -21.13
C ASP A 11 -6.82 1.67 -19.74
N SER A 12 -6.25 0.64 -19.11
CA SER A 12 -6.60 0.26 -17.77
C SER A 12 -6.30 1.48 -16.92
N TRP A 13 -7.24 1.81 -16.04
CA TRP A 13 -7.10 2.90 -15.09
C TRP A 13 -5.74 2.84 -14.36
N PHE A 14 -5.22 1.62 -14.14
CA PHE A 14 -3.90 1.38 -13.57
C PHE A 14 -2.72 1.86 -14.44
N ARG A 15 -2.78 1.74 -15.77
CA ARG A 15 -1.72 2.23 -16.66
C ARG A 15 -1.65 3.77 -16.68
N ARG A 16 -2.80 4.43 -16.45
CA ARG A 16 -2.88 5.88 -16.28
C ARG A 16 -2.50 6.32 -14.85
N ASN A 17 -2.66 5.44 -13.86
CA ASN A 17 -2.39 5.70 -12.44
C ASN A 17 -1.29 4.78 -11.89
N ASP A 18 -0.17 4.68 -12.60
CA ASP A 18 0.97 3.83 -12.18
C ASP A 18 1.60 4.30 -10.85
N TRP A 19 1.29 5.52 -10.41
CA TRP A 19 1.63 6.05 -9.09
C TRP A 19 0.80 5.42 -7.95
N ALA A 20 -0.43 4.97 -8.22
CA ALA A 20 -1.33 4.40 -7.21
C ALA A 20 -0.97 2.96 -6.84
N ARG A 21 -0.37 2.21 -7.77
CA ARG A 21 0.07 0.81 -7.56
C ARG A 21 0.99 0.63 -6.36
N PRO A 22 2.16 1.31 -6.27
CA PRO A 22 3.04 1.16 -5.12
C PRO A 22 2.36 1.61 -3.83
N LEU A 23 1.50 2.62 -3.89
CA LEU A 23 0.81 3.15 -2.70
C LEU A 23 -0.19 2.14 -2.13
N ILE A 24 -1.06 1.58 -2.97
CA ILE A 24 -2.04 0.56 -2.56
C ILE A 24 -1.34 -0.71 -2.10
N ALA A 25 -0.31 -1.17 -2.82
CA ALA A 25 0.45 -2.35 -2.43
C ALA A 25 1.09 -2.16 -1.04
N SER A 26 1.62 -0.97 -0.76
CA SER A 26 2.24 -0.67 0.53
C SER A 26 1.23 -0.61 1.67
N LEU A 27 0.08 0.02 1.44
CA LEU A 27 -1.01 0.03 2.41
C LEU A 27 -1.49 -1.39 2.73
N LEU A 28 -1.62 -2.25 1.73
CA LEU A 28 -1.99 -3.65 1.93
C LEU A 28 -0.94 -4.41 2.76
N VAL A 29 0.35 -4.19 2.49
CA VAL A 29 1.43 -4.82 3.27
C VAL A 29 1.40 -4.36 4.72
N ILE A 30 1.14 -3.07 4.99
CA ILE A 30 1.00 -2.57 6.37
C ILE A 30 -0.24 -3.14 7.04
N LEU A 31 -1.36 -3.26 6.32
CA LEU A 31 -2.63 -3.75 6.87
C LEU A 31 -2.68 -5.27 7.05
N ALA A 32 -1.93 -6.04 6.26
CA ALA A 32 -2.03 -7.50 6.24
C ALA A 32 -1.82 -8.16 7.61
N PRO A 33 -0.83 -7.78 8.44
CA PRO A 33 -0.66 -8.37 9.76
C PRO A 33 -1.80 -8.02 10.73
N MET A 34 -2.37 -6.81 10.63
CA MET A 34 -3.52 -6.42 11.44
C MET A 34 -4.77 -7.25 11.08
N VAL A 35 -5.05 -7.40 9.79
CA VAL A 35 -6.18 -8.21 9.31
C VAL A 35 -5.98 -9.67 9.72
N ALA A 36 -4.77 -10.21 9.54
CA ALA A 36 -4.45 -11.57 9.94
C ALA A 36 -4.61 -11.78 11.46
N ALA A 37 -4.21 -10.81 12.29
CA ALA A 37 -4.43 -10.87 13.74
C ALA A 37 -5.92 -10.87 14.09
N THR A 38 -6.75 -10.03 13.45
CA THR A 38 -8.20 -9.99 13.71
C THR A 38 -8.93 -11.26 13.28
N LEU A 39 -8.43 -11.96 12.27
CA LEU A 39 -9.02 -13.21 11.79
C LEU A 39 -8.52 -14.43 12.57
N ALA A 40 -7.36 -14.30 13.23
CA ALA A 40 -6.73 -15.38 14.00
C ALA A 40 -7.28 -15.53 15.43
N ASP A 41 -8.21 -14.68 15.89
CA ASP A 41 -8.79 -14.76 17.25
C ASP A 41 -9.52 -16.09 17.61
N GLY A 42 -9.48 -17.12 16.73
CA GLY A 42 -9.91 -18.49 17.03
C GLY A 42 -8.85 -19.59 16.79
N ILE A 43 -7.67 -19.27 16.26
CA ILE A 43 -6.59 -20.21 15.96
C ILE A 43 -5.31 -19.63 16.55
N VAL A 44 -4.55 -20.39 17.35
CA VAL A 44 -3.29 -19.94 17.96
C VAL A 44 -2.22 -19.70 16.87
N PHE A 45 -2.38 -18.65 16.08
CA PHE A 45 -1.47 -18.22 15.04
C PHE A 45 -0.85 -16.90 15.49
N THR A 46 0.16 -17.02 16.34
CA THR A 46 0.93 -15.87 16.80
C THR A 46 1.82 -15.42 15.64
N ILE A 47 1.46 -14.31 15.00
CA ILE A 47 2.30 -13.72 13.95
C ILE A 47 3.63 -13.29 14.60
N PRO A 48 4.78 -13.78 14.11
CA PRO A 48 6.07 -13.41 14.69
C PRO A 48 6.28 -11.89 14.63
N SER A 49 6.78 -11.31 15.71
CA SER A 49 6.99 -9.85 15.82
C SER A 49 7.88 -9.28 14.71
N TRP A 50 8.88 -10.04 14.25
CA TRP A 50 9.74 -9.62 13.14
C TRP A 50 8.97 -9.43 11.82
N VAL A 51 7.89 -10.19 11.58
CA VAL A 51 7.04 -10.03 10.38
C VAL A 51 6.33 -8.69 10.40
N ASN A 52 5.82 -8.27 11.57
CA ASN A 52 5.18 -6.98 11.74
C ASN A 52 6.18 -5.83 11.50
N VAL A 53 7.43 -5.97 11.97
CA VAL A 53 8.50 -5.00 11.72
C VAL A 53 8.82 -4.92 10.23
N VAL A 54 9.01 -6.05 9.55
CA VAL A 54 9.33 -6.08 8.11
C VAL A 54 8.17 -5.52 7.28
N ALA A 55 6.92 -5.85 7.63
CA ALA A 55 5.74 -5.32 6.97
C ALA A 55 5.61 -3.80 7.15
N SER A 56 5.84 -3.30 8.36
CA SER A 56 5.86 -1.86 8.65
C SER A 56 6.97 -1.13 7.89
N VAL A 57 8.21 -1.61 7.95
CA VAL A 57 9.35 -0.98 7.28
C VAL A 57 9.22 -1.05 5.75
N GLY A 58 8.87 -2.22 5.20
CA GLY A 58 8.66 -2.40 3.77
C GLY A 58 7.49 -1.58 3.24
N GLY A 59 6.41 -1.49 4.03
CA GLY A 59 5.27 -0.62 3.75
C GLY A 59 5.65 0.87 3.72
N CYS A 60 6.45 1.34 4.68
CA CYS A 60 6.93 2.73 4.70
C CYS A 60 7.79 3.07 3.46
N VAL A 61 8.68 2.16 3.04
CA VAL A 61 9.49 2.34 1.83
C VAL A 61 8.60 2.42 0.59
N GLY A 62 7.61 1.55 0.47
CA GLY A 62 6.71 1.57 -0.67
C GLY A 62 5.76 2.79 -0.68
N LEU A 63 5.33 3.28 0.49
CA LEU A 63 4.62 4.56 0.61
C LEU A 63 5.49 5.73 0.16
N PHE A 64 6.77 5.73 0.50
CA PHE A 64 7.72 6.74 0.05
C PHE A 64 7.91 6.71 -1.47
N LEU A 65 8.04 5.53 -2.07
CA LEU A 65 8.12 5.38 -3.52
C LEU A 65 6.82 5.81 -4.23
N GLY A 66 5.66 5.50 -3.64
CA GLY A 66 4.36 5.99 -4.10
C GLY A 66 4.25 7.51 -4.03
N ALA A 67 4.75 8.13 -2.95
CA ALA A 67 4.83 9.57 -2.78
C ALA A 67 5.72 10.25 -3.81
N LEU A 68 6.88 9.68 -4.10
CA LEU A 68 7.78 10.19 -5.15
C LEU A 68 7.09 10.15 -6.52
N LYS A 69 6.45 9.03 -6.88
CA LYS A 69 5.72 8.92 -8.16
C LYS A 69 4.51 9.86 -8.24
N ALA A 70 3.75 10.01 -7.16
CA ALA A 70 2.62 10.93 -7.14
C ALA A 70 3.06 12.41 -7.24
N ARG A 71 4.23 12.76 -6.68
CA ARG A 71 4.81 14.11 -6.80
C ARG A 71 5.20 14.46 -8.23
N LEU A 72 5.62 13.46 -9.01
CA LEU A 72 5.94 13.59 -10.43
C LEU A 72 4.70 13.66 -11.34
N THR A 73 3.49 13.54 -10.78
CA THR A 73 2.23 13.61 -11.53
C THR A 73 1.62 15.02 -11.41
N ASP A 74 1.12 15.58 -12.50
CA ASP A 74 0.54 16.94 -12.52
C ASP A 74 -0.89 17.05 -11.97
N THR A 75 -1.54 15.93 -11.70
CA THR A 75 -2.93 15.92 -11.22
C THR A 75 -3.00 16.21 -9.71
N LEU A 76 -3.79 17.22 -9.33
CA LEU A 76 -4.01 17.62 -7.93
C LEU A 76 -4.66 16.50 -7.09
N SER A 77 -5.51 15.67 -7.71
CA SER A 77 -6.12 14.50 -7.08
C SER A 77 -5.10 13.43 -6.67
N ALA A 78 -4.08 13.17 -7.48
CA ALA A 78 -3.01 12.23 -7.13
C ALA A 78 -2.20 12.71 -5.92
N LYS A 79 -1.92 14.02 -5.84
CA LYS A 79 -1.20 14.62 -4.72
C LYS A 79 -1.98 14.53 -3.41
N LEU A 80 -3.28 14.86 -3.44
CA LEU A 80 -4.16 14.75 -2.27
C LEU A 80 -4.35 13.31 -1.80
N PHE A 81 -4.68 12.40 -2.73
CA PHE A 81 -4.86 10.98 -2.40
C PHE A 81 -3.57 10.38 -1.84
N CYS A 82 -2.42 10.74 -2.43
CA CYS A 82 -1.15 10.28 -1.94
C CYS A 82 -0.80 10.84 -0.56
N ALA A 83 -1.03 12.13 -0.32
CA ALA A 83 -0.77 12.74 0.99
C ALA A 83 -1.59 12.04 2.09
N VAL A 84 -2.89 11.82 1.85
CA VAL A 84 -3.77 11.12 2.79
C VAL A 84 -3.32 9.68 3.01
N GLY A 85 -3.03 8.94 1.93
CA GLY A 85 -2.58 7.55 2.03
C GLY A 85 -1.25 7.37 2.75
N VAL A 86 -0.31 8.29 2.53
CA VAL A 86 0.99 8.30 3.24
C VAL A 86 0.78 8.60 4.73
N ILE A 87 0.03 9.64 5.08
CA ILE A 87 -0.25 9.97 6.49
C ILE A 87 -0.92 8.79 7.19
N PHE A 88 -1.95 8.21 6.57
CA PHE A 88 -2.67 7.08 7.14
C PHE A 88 -1.76 5.86 7.32
N GLY A 89 -0.96 5.52 6.32
CA GLY A 89 -0.02 4.40 6.40
C GLY A 89 1.05 4.58 7.48
N TYR A 90 1.59 5.80 7.64
CA TYR A 90 2.55 6.09 8.72
C TYR A 90 1.91 5.97 10.11
N VAL A 91 0.67 6.44 10.30
CA VAL A 91 -0.04 6.29 11.58
C VAL A 91 -0.20 4.81 11.94
N LEU A 92 -0.58 3.97 10.97
CA LEU A 92 -0.70 2.52 11.19
C LEU A 92 0.65 1.86 11.50
N ALA A 93 1.72 2.21 10.78
CA ALA A 93 3.04 1.68 11.04
C ALA A 93 3.55 2.05 12.44
N ILE A 94 3.37 3.31 12.87
CA ILE A 94 3.71 3.76 14.22
C ILE A 94 2.90 2.99 15.27
N TRP A 95 1.60 2.82 15.05
CA TRP A 95 0.76 2.04 15.96
C TRP A 95 1.23 0.59 16.09
N GLN A 96 1.58 -0.08 14.99
CA GLN A 96 2.15 -1.43 15.02
C GLN A 96 3.46 -1.48 15.81
N ILE A 97 4.36 -0.52 15.60
CA ILE A 97 5.63 -0.45 16.35
C ILE A 97 5.37 -0.29 17.85
N ILE A 98 4.41 0.55 18.25
CA ILE A 98 4.03 0.72 19.65
C ILE A 98 3.49 -0.60 20.24
N GLN A 99 2.66 -1.33 19.50
CA GLN A 99 2.14 -2.63 19.97
C GLN A 99 3.26 -3.66 20.15
N ILE A 100 4.26 -3.66 19.27
CA ILE A 100 5.43 -4.53 19.41
C ILE A 100 6.26 -4.12 20.64
N LEU A 101 6.45 -2.83 20.91
CA LEU A 101 7.23 -2.35 22.06
C LEU A 101 6.54 -2.56 23.41
N LYS A 102 5.22 -2.74 23.43
CA LYS A 102 4.45 -3.04 24.65
C LYS A 102 4.54 -4.50 25.08
N HIS A 103 5.03 -5.37 24.21
CA HIS A 103 5.20 -6.81 24.44
C HIS A 103 6.68 -7.19 24.45
#